data_AF-A0A6G0Q5M9-F1
#
_entry.id   AF-A0A6G0Q5M9-F1
#
_cell.length_a   1.000
_cell.length_b   1.000
_cell.length_c   1.000
_cell.angle_alpha   90.00
_cell.angle_beta   90.00
_cell.angle_gamma   90.00
#
_symmetry.space_group_name_H-M   'P 1'
#
loop_
_entity.id
_entity.type
_entity.pdbx_description
1 polymer ?
#
loop_
_entity_poly.entity_id
_entity_poly.type
_entity_poly.pdbx_seq_one_letter_code
_entity_poly.pdbx_strand_id
1 'polypeptide(L)'
;PEQNAAKTSSCGSKASPKTPQAIWFEWYVKTPKLWEVCESRQKKSTYKQITNYMKLFLPNGFALDPTSETYSDDVMCIGQEAETNLYKFFEDHGVTRKHGSSVLKVPRELYRAGKLDLKIKAYYAHVYAGTICDPAPSQLNQILAIRG
;
A
#
# COMPACT_ATOMS: atom_id res chain seq x y z
N PRO A 1 -42.66 33.73 -0.88
CA PRO A 1 -42.57 32.59 0.06
C PRO A 1 -42.19 31.31 -0.73
N GLU A 2 -40.93 31.09 -1.08
CA GLU A 2 -39.81 30.75 -0.19
C GLU A 2 -40.20 29.72 0.88
N GLN A 3 -39.84 28.45 0.66
CA GLN A 3 -38.85 27.79 1.51
C GLN A 3 -38.30 26.51 0.86
N ASN A 4 -36.98 26.53 0.75
CA ASN A 4 -36.07 25.47 0.28
C ASN A 4 -36.20 24.21 1.13
N ALA A 5 -36.36 23.06 0.49
CA ALA A 5 -36.09 21.76 1.11
C ALA A 5 -34.57 21.58 1.24
N ALA A 6 -34.12 21.48 2.50
CA ALA A 6 -32.73 21.38 2.89
C ALA A 6 -32.02 20.20 2.21
N LYS A 7 -30.95 20.51 1.46
CA LYS A 7 -29.88 19.56 1.17
C LYS A 7 -29.16 19.26 2.48
N THR A 8 -29.39 18.10 3.06
CA THR A 8 -28.53 17.55 4.11
C THR A 8 -27.17 17.26 3.49
N SER A 9 -26.27 18.24 3.59
CA SER A 9 -24.83 18.05 3.40
C SER A 9 -24.33 17.16 4.54
N SER A 10 -24.34 15.85 4.32
CA SER A 10 -23.67 14.93 5.23
C SER A 10 -22.18 15.28 5.23
N CYS A 11 -21.74 15.69 6.42
CA CYS A 11 -20.42 16.14 6.78
C CYS A 11 -19.36 15.20 6.20
N GLY A 12 -18.62 15.68 5.20
CA GLY A 12 -17.36 15.09 4.80
C GLY A 12 -16.35 15.28 5.93
N SER A 13 -16.41 14.42 6.95
CA SER A 13 -15.31 14.25 7.89
C SER A 13 -14.09 13.92 7.04
N LYS A 14 -13.18 14.89 6.87
CA LYS A 14 -11.89 14.66 6.24
C LYS A 14 -11.14 13.70 7.15
N ALA A 15 -11.30 12.40 6.92
CA ALA A 15 -10.52 11.38 7.57
C ALA A 15 -9.04 11.74 7.37
N SER A 16 -8.28 11.69 8.45
CA SER A 16 -6.82 11.80 8.37
C SER A 16 -6.32 10.82 7.30
N PRO A 17 -5.33 11.20 6.49
CA PRO A 17 -4.76 10.28 5.53
C PRO A 17 -4.23 9.05 6.26
N LYS A 18 -4.72 7.87 5.91
CA LYS A 18 -4.23 6.62 6.49
C LYS A 18 -2.74 6.44 6.18
N THR A 19 -2.02 5.91 7.15
CA THR A 19 -0.61 5.57 6.98
C THR A 19 -0.47 4.40 6.00
N PRO A 20 0.66 4.26 5.30
CA PRO A 20 0.98 3.05 4.54
C PRO A 20 0.70 1.76 5.32
N GLN A 21 1.13 1.67 6.58
CA GLN A 21 0.91 0.50 7.44
C GLN A 21 -0.59 0.21 7.64
N ALA A 22 -1.41 1.23 7.89
CA ALA A 22 -2.85 1.04 8.04
C ALA A 22 -3.51 0.57 6.72
N ILE A 23 -3.00 1.05 5.58
CA ILE A 23 -3.47 0.64 4.25
C ILE A 23 -3.07 -0.82 3.96
N TRP A 24 -1.83 -1.20 4.29
CA TRP A 24 -1.36 -2.59 4.23
C TRP A 24 -2.23 -3.51 5.09
N PHE A 25 -2.48 -3.12 6.34
CA PHE A 25 -3.31 -3.89 7.25
C PHE A 25 -4.73 -4.07 6.71
N GLU A 26 -5.39 -2.99 6.27
CA GLU A 26 -6.72 -3.10 5.68
C GLU A 26 -6.75 -3.89 4.38
N TRP A 27 -5.70 -3.81 3.57
CA TRP A 27 -5.58 -4.59 2.34
C TRP A 27 -5.66 -6.08 2.66
N TYR A 28 -4.89 -6.55 3.65
CA TYR A 28 -4.74 -7.96 3.97
C TYR A 28 -5.76 -8.53 4.96
N VAL A 29 -6.20 -7.75 5.95
CA VAL A 29 -7.04 -8.26 7.07
C VAL A 29 -8.53 -8.06 6.81
N LYS A 30 -8.93 -7.00 6.10
CA LYS A 30 -10.36 -6.66 5.96
C LYS A 30 -11.13 -7.76 5.23
N THR A 31 -12.34 -8.05 5.71
CA THR A 31 -13.28 -9.02 5.12
C THR A 31 -14.59 -8.31 4.74
N PRO A 32 -15.11 -8.47 3.51
CA PRO A 32 -14.50 -9.17 2.37
C PRO A 32 -13.19 -8.50 1.92
N LYS A 33 -12.31 -9.25 1.24
CA LYS A 33 -10.99 -8.75 0.85
C LYS A 33 -11.14 -7.53 -0.07
N LEU A 34 -10.32 -6.50 0.14
CA LEU A 34 -10.40 -5.27 -0.65
C LEU A 34 -10.08 -5.46 -2.14
N TRP A 35 -9.33 -6.52 -2.48
CA TRP A 35 -9.10 -6.90 -3.87
C TRP A 35 -10.26 -7.66 -4.51
N GLU A 36 -11.21 -8.20 -3.74
CA GLU A 36 -12.42 -8.85 -4.24
C GLU A 36 -13.57 -7.83 -4.31
N VAL A 37 -13.84 -7.16 -3.19
CA VAL A 37 -14.98 -6.26 -3.02
C VAL A 37 -14.49 -4.89 -2.56
N CYS A 38 -14.59 -3.90 -3.44
CA CYS A 38 -14.37 -2.50 -3.08
C CYS A 38 -15.33 -1.60 -3.85
N GLU A 39 -16.09 -0.79 -3.13
CA GLU A 39 -17.09 0.13 -3.68
C GLU A 39 -16.47 1.20 -4.60
N SER A 40 -15.21 1.57 -4.33
CA SER A 40 -14.48 2.58 -5.10
C SER A 40 -13.29 1.97 -5.82
N ARG A 41 -13.38 1.92 -7.16
CA ARG A 41 -12.25 1.53 -8.03
C ARG A 41 -11.01 2.39 -7.78
N GLN A 42 -11.20 3.69 -7.53
CA GLN A 42 -10.12 4.60 -7.23
C GLN A 42 -9.44 4.26 -5.90
N LYS A 43 -10.22 3.98 -4.86
CA LYS A 43 -9.68 3.57 -3.55
C LYS A 43 -8.91 2.26 -3.67
N LYS A 44 -9.47 1.26 -4.36
CA LYS A 44 -8.82 -0.03 -4.62
C LYS A 44 -7.48 0.15 -5.35
N SER A 45 -7.44 0.99 -6.39
CA SER A 45 -6.20 1.29 -7.12
C SER A 45 -5.14 1.95 -6.23
N THR A 46 -5.54 2.93 -5.41
CA THR A 46 -4.67 3.60 -4.44
C THR A 46 -4.08 2.60 -3.43
N TYR A 47 -4.92 1.76 -2.82
CA TYR A 47 -4.47 0.79 -1.81
C TYR A 47 -3.54 -0.26 -2.42
N LYS A 48 -3.88 -0.74 -3.63
CA LYS A 48 -3.02 -1.65 -4.40
C LYS A 48 -1.65 -1.03 -4.67
N GLN A 49 -1.59 0.22 -5.14
CA GLN A 49 -0.31 0.88 -5.43
C GLN A 49 0.53 1.06 -4.17
N ILE A 50 -0.07 1.53 -3.07
CA ILE A 50 0.66 1.71 -1.79
C ILE A 50 1.20 0.36 -1.30
N THR A 51 0.36 -0.67 -1.29
CA THR A 51 0.74 -2.02 -0.88
C THR A 51 1.87 -2.56 -1.76
N ASN A 52 1.80 -2.37 -3.08
CA ASN A 52 2.86 -2.79 -4.00
C ASN A 52 4.18 -2.06 -3.77
N TYR A 53 4.15 -0.75 -3.49
CA TYR A 53 5.37 -0.04 -3.11
C TYR A 53 5.93 -0.56 -1.80
N MET A 54 5.09 -0.81 -0.78
CA MET A 54 5.53 -1.35 0.51
C MET A 54 6.26 -2.69 0.38
N LYS A 55 5.81 -3.59 -0.51
CA LYS A 55 6.49 -4.87 -0.78
C LYS A 55 7.96 -4.69 -1.20
N LEU A 56 8.29 -3.60 -1.89
CA LEU A 56 9.67 -3.30 -2.31
C LEU A 56 10.61 -2.99 -1.14
N PHE A 57 10.06 -2.64 0.02
CA PHE A 57 10.79 -2.24 1.21
C PHE A 57 10.89 -3.36 2.25
N LEU A 58 10.64 -4.61 1.82
CA LEU A 58 10.85 -5.83 2.60
C LEU A 58 12.07 -6.57 2.00
N PRO A 59 13.29 -6.27 2.46
CA PRO A 59 14.53 -6.71 1.81
C PRO A 59 14.78 -8.21 1.90
N ASN A 60 14.04 -8.93 2.74
CA ASN A 60 14.14 -10.38 2.92
C ASN A 60 12.91 -11.13 2.35
N GLY A 61 12.02 -10.45 1.63
CA GLY A 61 10.70 -10.98 1.30
C GLY A 61 9.75 -10.95 2.50
N PHE A 62 8.62 -11.65 2.40
CA PHE A 62 7.63 -11.77 3.46
C PHE A 62 6.70 -12.96 3.22
N ALA A 63 6.16 -13.53 4.29
CA ALA A 63 5.15 -14.58 4.20
C ALA A 63 3.93 -14.21 5.04
N LEU A 64 2.76 -14.26 4.42
CA LEU A 64 1.48 -14.04 5.08
C LEU A 64 0.60 -15.27 4.85
N ASP A 65 0.27 -15.97 5.93
CA ASP A 65 -0.61 -17.14 5.90
C ASP A 65 -1.98 -16.79 6.49
N PRO A 66 -3.04 -16.64 5.66
CA PRO A 66 -4.38 -16.34 6.13
C PRO A 66 -5.00 -17.39 7.06
N THR A 67 -4.40 -18.58 7.17
CA THR A 67 -4.86 -19.66 8.05
C THR A 67 -4.20 -19.63 9.43
N SER A 68 -3.14 -18.84 9.60
CA SER A 68 -2.45 -18.69 10.88
C SER A 68 -3.31 -17.92 11.90
N GLU A 69 -3.30 -18.37 13.16
CA GLU A 69 -3.90 -17.64 14.28
C GLU A 69 -3.23 -16.27 14.50
N THR A 70 -1.95 -16.14 14.13
CA THR A 70 -1.16 -14.89 14.24
C THR A 70 -1.28 -13.99 13.02
N TYR A 71 -2.10 -14.34 12.02
CA TYR A 71 -2.14 -13.64 10.72
C TYR A 71 -2.25 -12.11 10.85
N SER A 72 -3.11 -11.61 11.72
CA SER A 72 -3.30 -10.16 11.89
C SER A 72 -2.07 -9.48 12.49
N ASP A 73 -1.40 -10.14 13.43
CA ASP A 73 -0.18 -9.64 14.07
C ASP A 73 0.99 -9.68 13.07
N ASP A 74 1.11 -10.74 12.28
CA ASP A 74 2.11 -10.85 11.21
C ASP A 74 1.93 -9.75 10.16
N VAL A 75 0.69 -9.52 9.70
CA VAL A 75 0.36 -8.43 8.79
C VAL A 75 0.75 -7.07 9.40
N MET A 76 0.48 -6.87 10.69
CA MET A 76 0.78 -5.62 11.40
C MET A 76 2.29 -5.37 11.47
N CYS A 77 3.07 -6.35 11.94
CA CYS A 77 4.52 -6.28 12.08
C CYS A 77 5.22 -6.08 10.74
N ILE A 78 4.87 -6.88 9.72
CA ILE A 78 5.45 -6.75 8.37
C ILE A 78 5.09 -5.38 7.77
N GLY A 79 3.85 -4.92 7.93
CA GLY A 79 3.42 -3.61 7.47
C GLY A 79 4.22 -2.47 8.12
N GLN A 80 4.54 -2.58 9.40
CA GLN A 80 5.33 -1.59 10.13
C GLN A 80 6.80 -1.58 9.70
N GLU A 81 7.39 -2.75 9.44
CA GLU A 81 8.74 -2.85 8.88
C GLU A 81 8.80 -2.18 7.50
N ALA A 82 7.88 -2.53 6.60
CA ALA A 82 7.81 -1.98 5.25
C ALA A 82 7.63 -0.46 5.27
N GLU A 83 6.77 0.07 6.14
CA GLU A 83 6.56 1.51 6.31
C GLU A 83 7.82 2.22 6.82
N THR A 84 8.49 1.64 7.81
CA THR A 84 9.74 2.19 8.37
C THR A 84 10.82 2.28 7.30
N ASN A 85 11.01 1.20 6.52
CA ASN A 85 11.98 1.15 5.44
C ASN A 85 11.62 2.08 4.27
N LEU A 86 10.33 2.23 3.97
CA LEU A 86 9.83 3.19 2.96
C LEU A 86 10.19 4.64 3.35
N TYR A 87 9.90 5.04 4.59
CA TYR A 87 10.19 6.41 5.03
C TYR A 87 11.69 6.67 5.19
N LYS A 88 12.47 5.68 5.66
CA LYS A 88 13.93 5.79 5.66
C LYS A 88 14.47 6.05 4.25
N PHE A 89 13.96 5.32 3.25
CA PHE A 89 14.36 5.53 1.86
C PHE A 89 13.98 6.92 1.33
N PHE A 90 12.85 7.48 1.77
CA PHE A 90 12.48 8.86 1.44
C PHE A 90 13.47 9.87 2.03
N GLU A 91 13.85 9.69 3.29
CA GLU A 91 14.84 10.55 3.96
C GLU A 91 16.21 10.49 3.25
N ASP A 92 16.67 9.29 2.87
CA ASP A 92 17.91 9.08 2.11
C ASP A 92 17.89 9.78 0.73
N HIS A 93 16.71 10.09 0.20
CA HIS A 93 16.50 10.81 -1.07
C HIS A 93 16.06 12.27 -0.86
N GLY A 94 16.24 12.83 0.34
CA GLY A 94 16.01 14.25 0.63
C GLY A 94 14.53 14.64 0.76
N VAL A 95 13.62 13.67 0.97
CA VAL A 95 12.18 13.93 1.11
C VAL A 95 11.81 14.06 2.58
N THR A 96 11.39 15.25 2.99
CA THR A 96 11.06 15.57 4.39
C THR A 96 9.58 15.35 4.76
N ARG A 97 8.68 15.09 3.79
CA ARG A 97 7.23 14.98 4.06
C ARG A 97 6.82 13.55 4.44
N LYS A 98 6.51 13.34 5.72
CA LYS A 98 6.20 12.03 6.32
C LYS A 98 4.73 11.59 6.27
N HIS A 99 3.83 12.32 5.61
CA HIS A 99 2.38 12.02 5.71
C HIS A 99 1.54 12.52 4.53
N GLY A 100 0.44 11.79 4.27
CA GLY A 100 -0.63 12.22 3.38
C GLY A 100 -0.42 11.90 1.90
N SER A 101 -0.69 12.87 1.02
CA SER A 101 -0.60 12.72 -0.43
C SER A 101 0.82 12.38 -0.94
N SER A 102 1.85 12.53 -0.10
CA SER A 102 3.24 12.15 -0.39
C SER A 102 3.42 10.64 -0.56
N VAL A 103 2.66 9.81 0.18
CA VAL A 103 2.83 8.35 0.24
C VAL A 103 2.76 7.69 -1.13
N LEU A 104 1.97 8.24 -2.06
CA LEU A 104 1.94 7.77 -3.44
C LEU A 104 2.73 8.65 -4.40
N LYS A 105 2.80 9.96 -4.17
CA LYS A 105 3.51 10.88 -5.06
C LYS A 105 5.00 10.58 -5.08
N VAL A 106 5.61 10.41 -3.91
CA VAL A 106 7.07 10.25 -3.77
C VAL A 106 7.56 8.93 -4.39
N PRO A 107 6.97 7.75 -4.12
CA PRO A 107 7.40 6.52 -4.79
C PRO A 107 7.26 6.58 -6.30
N ARG A 108 6.23 7.26 -6.83
CA ARG A 108 6.08 7.45 -8.29
C ARG A 108 7.19 8.31 -8.89
N GLU A 109 7.60 9.36 -8.21
CA GLU A 109 8.72 10.21 -8.65
C GLU A 109 10.04 9.43 -8.61
N LEU A 110 10.28 8.69 -7.53
CA LEU A 110 11.46 7.82 -7.38
C LEU A 110 11.48 6.70 -8.42
N TYR A 111 10.32 6.10 -8.73
CA TYR A 111 10.18 5.12 -9.81
C TYR A 111 10.51 5.72 -11.19
N ARG A 112 9.93 6.89 -11.52
CA ARG A 112 10.22 7.58 -12.79
C ARG A 112 11.68 7.96 -12.93
N ALA A 113 12.37 8.24 -11.82
CA ALA A 113 13.79 8.53 -11.77
C ALA A 113 14.70 7.27 -11.69
N GLY A 114 14.14 6.06 -11.78
CA GLY A 114 14.89 4.79 -11.73
C GLY A 114 15.47 4.45 -10.34
N LYS A 115 15.10 5.18 -9.30
CA LYS A 115 15.66 5.00 -7.94
C LYS A 115 15.16 3.73 -7.25
N LEU A 116 14.06 3.16 -7.74
CA LEU A 116 13.49 1.91 -7.20
C LEU A 116 13.97 0.65 -7.92
N ASP A 117 14.80 0.75 -8.97
CA ASP A 117 15.14 -0.38 -9.84
C ASP A 117 15.81 -1.53 -9.09
N LEU A 118 16.73 -1.22 -8.17
CA LEU A 118 17.38 -2.24 -7.32
C LEU A 118 16.39 -2.91 -6.36
N LYS A 119 15.43 -2.17 -5.81
CA LYS A 119 14.39 -2.72 -4.93
C LYS A 119 13.42 -3.60 -5.71
N ILE A 120 13.06 -3.20 -6.94
CA ILE A 120 12.25 -4.00 -7.85
C ILE A 120 12.97 -5.30 -8.22
N LYS A 121 14.27 -5.23 -8.54
CA LYS A 121 15.08 -6.42 -8.84
C LYS A 121 15.15 -7.36 -7.64
N ALA A 122 15.36 -6.84 -6.43
CA ALA A 122 15.39 -7.62 -5.20
C ALA A 122 14.03 -8.30 -4.94
N TYR A 123 12.93 -7.56 -5.08
CA TYR A 123 11.57 -8.12 -4.94
C TYR A 123 11.35 -9.31 -5.88
N TYR A 124 11.67 -9.18 -7.17
CA TYR A 124 11.52 -10.28 -8.10
C TYR A 124 12.45 -11.46 -7.79
N ALA A 125 13.66 -11.21 -7.28
CA ALA A 125 14.53 -12.29 -6.82
C ALA A 125 13.87 -13.12 -5.71
N HIS A 126 13.20 -12.48 -4.75
CA HIS A 126 12.43 -13.17 -3.72
C HIS A 126 11.20 -13.90 -4.27
N VAL A 127 10.51 -13.33 -5.27
CA VAL A 127 9.41 -14.01 -5.96
C VAL A 127 9.91 -15.29 -6.62
N TYR A 128 11.01 -15.24 -7.36
CA TYR A 128 11.58 -16.42 -8.03
C TYR A 128 12.16 -17.45 -7.06
N ALA A 129 12.68 -17.00 -5.92
CA ALA A 129 13.18 -17.87 -4.86
C ALA A 129 12.06 -18.52 -4.03
N GLY A 130 10.79 -18.10 -4.21
CA GLY A 130 9.66 -18.60 -3.42
C GLY A 130 9.64 -18.11 -1.97
N THR A 131 10.39 -17.05 -1.64
CA THR A 131 10.43 -16.49 -0.28
C THR A 131 9.37 -15.42 -0.05
N ILE A 132 8.41 -15.28 -0.98
CA ILE A 132 7.23 -14.43 -0.84
C ILE A 132 5.97 -15.28 -0.86
N CYS A 133 5.23 -15.27 0.24
CA CYS A 133 3.87 -15.82 0.31
C CYS A 133 2.88 -14.65 0.44
N ASP A 134 2.31 -14.24 -0.69
CA ASP A 134 1.36 -13.13 -0.76
C ASP A 134 -0.05 -13.66 -1.07
N PRO A 135 -1.01 -13.51 -0.15
CA PRO A 135 -2.38 -13.98 -0.36
C PRO A 135 -3.17 -13.12 -1.35
N ALA A 136 -2.68 -11.94 -1.74
CA ALA A 136 -3.31 -11.14 -2.78
C ALA A 136 -3.00 -11.73 -4.18
N PRO A 137 -3.98 -11.78 -5.10
CA PRO A 137 -3.79 -12.35 -6.44
C PRO A 137 -2.59 -11.76 -7.20
N SER A 138 -1.77 -12.63 -7.81
CA SER A 138 -0.53 -12.28 -8.51
C SER A 138 -0.71 -11.28 -9.67
N GLN A 139 -1.88 -11.28 -10.32
CA GLN A 139 -2.24 -10.26 -11.33
C GLN A 139 -2.25 -8.82 -10.77
N LEU A 140 -2.40 -8.66 -9.46
CA LEU A 140 -2.37 -7.36 -8.78
C LEU A 140 -0.94 -6.94 -8.36
N ASN A 141 0.01 -7.89 -8.42
CA ASN A 141 1.39 -7.73 -7.97
C ASN A 141 2.35 -7.32 -9.09
N GLN A 142 1.83 -6.95 -10.28
CA GLN A 142 2.65 -6.35 -11.33
C GLN A 142 3.06 -4.93 -10.93
N ILE A 143 4.14 -4.83 -10.16
CA ILE A 143 4.78 -3.55 -9.80
C ILE A 143 5.19 -2.78 -11.07
N LEU A 144 5.49 -3.51 -12.15
CA LEU A 144 5.88 -2.96 -13.46
C LEU A 144 4.71 -2.44 -14.30
N ALA A 145 3.45 -2.83 -14.01
CA ALA A 145 2.28 -2.32 -14.73
C ALA A 145 1.87 -0.89 -14.30
N ILE A 146 2.65 -0.25 -13.41
CA ILE A 146 2.47 1.15 -12.99
C ILE A 146 2.98 2.14 -14.06
N ARG A 147 3.45 1.66 -15.23
CA ARG A 147 3.50 2.48 -16.45
C ARG A 147 2.10 2.61 -17.05
N GLY A 148 1.36 3.59 -16.54
CA GLY A 148 0.12 4.13 -17.11
C GLY A 148 0.05 5.61 -16.78
#